data_AF-A0A1F5YVT0-F1
#
_entry.id   AF-A0A1F5YVT0-F1
#
_cell.length_a   1.000
_cell.length_b   1.000
_cell.length_c   1.000
_cell.angle_alpha   90.00
_cell.angle_beta   90.00
_cell.angle_gamma   90.00
#
_symmetry.space_group_name_H-M   'P 1'
#
loop_
_entity.id
_entity.type
_entity.pdbx_description
1 polymer ?
#
loop_
_entity_poly.entity_id
_entity_poly.type
_entity_poly.pdbx_seq_one_letter_code
_entity_poly.pdbx_strand_id
1 'polypeptide(L)'
;MKSRNSKKKSNPAVSPEEVVAAILPQEADKSENQGKRRQGLSALTRPTATFTQTLAHEIAKNLTAFGQMTSRPFKKASERKAKEAQDKAENPVYVDTSVLIDGRILPIINSGFFAGTLIIPEFILAEVQHIADSPDIIRRTKGRRGLDVVNKIKSQKANPLVKCRLVSEDNPEVREVDHKLVALAKKRKAKLLTVDFNLAQLARAQGVKVLSIHDLAQAMKAALVPGEEMTIRISHEGKEREQGVGYLDDGTMVVVDNTRTLVGHTVIATITKIHQTPAGQLFFARLK
;
A
#
# COMPACT_ATOMS: atom_id res chain seq x y z
N MET A 1 -68.08 7.21 -10.00
CA MET A 1 -68.09 6.39 -11.23
C MET A 1 -66.71 5.76 -11.44
N LYS A 2 -66.64 4.46 -11.82
CA LYS A 2 -65.53 3.69 -12.48
C LYS A 2 -64.05 3.99 -12.05
N SER A 3 -63.35 3.13 -11.28
CA SER A 3 -62.61 1.88 -11.66
C SER A 3 -61.41 2.09 -12.62
N ARG A 4 -60.20 1.49 -12.50
CA ARG A 4 -59.65 0.25 -11.88
C ARG A 4 -58.25 0.55 -11.24
N ASN A 5 -57.56 -0.21 -10.38
CA ASN A 5 -57.64 -1.56 -9.78
C ASN A 5 -56.91 -2.76 -10.46
N SER A 6 -55.59 -2.95 -10.22
CA SER A 6 -54.86 -4.26 -10.22
C SER A 6 -53.42 -4.11 -9.63
N LYS A 7 -53.10 -4.59 -8.41
CA LYS A 7 -52.76 -5.97 -7.94
C LYS A 7 -51.37 -6.53 -8.30
N LYS A 8 -50.52 -6.59 -7.27
CA LYS A 8 -49.50 -7.61 -6.88
C LYS A 8 -49.14 -8.74 -7.86
N LYS A 9 -47.83 -9.05 -7.95
CA LYS A 9 -47.26 -10.38 -7.59
C LYS A 9 -45.76 -10.29 -7.26
N SER A 10 -45.20 -11.35 -6.65
CA SER A 10 -43.94 -11.32 -5.88
C SER A 10 -43.13 -12.61 -6.04
N ASN A 11 -41.79 -12.48 -6.06
CA ASN A 11 -40.76 -13.52 -5.84
C ASN A 11 -40.69 -14.70 -6.85
N PRO A 12 -39.60 -15.53 -6.84
CA PRO A 12 -38.36 -15.47 -6.04
C PRO A 12 -37.05 -15.46 -6.87
N ALA A 13 -35.91 -15.53 -6.17
CA ALA A 13 -34.57 -15.73 -6.73
C ALA A 13 -34.27 -17.19 -7.13
N VAL A 14 -33.30 -17.39 -8.03
CA VAL A 14 -32.65 -18.71 -8.29
C VAL A 14 -31.14 -18.51 -8.55
N SER A 15 -30.33 -19.41 -7.99
CA SER A 15 -28.91 -19.64 -8.24
C SER A 15 -28.58 -21.11 -7.88
N PRO A 16 -27.40 -21.66 -8.20
CA PRO A 16 -26.87 -21.83 -9.56
C PRO A 16 -26.31 -23.25 -9.80
N GLU A 17 -27.03 -24.16 -10.45
CA GLU A 17 -26.49 -25.50 -10.78
C GLU A 17 -27.33 -26.24 -11.84
N GLU A 18 -27.05 -26.05 -13.14
CA GLU A 18 -27.68 -26.86 -14.22
C GLU A 18 -27.01 -26.72 -15.62
N VAL A 19 -25.85 -27.34 -15.87
CA VAL A 19 -25.48 -27.91 -17.19
C VAL A 19 -24.52 -29.09 -16.98
N VAL A 20 -25.03 -30.32 -17.03
CA VAL A 20 -24.21 -31.55 -16.93
C VAL A 20 -24.10 -32.26 -18.29
N ALA A 21 -22.85 -32.60 -18.60
CA ALA A 21 -22.35 -33.63 -19.53
C ALA A 21 -23.28 -34.31 -20.57
N ALA A 22 -22.89 -34.15 -21.84
CA ALA A 22 -22.73 -35.22 -22.83
C ALA A 22 -21.46 -34.86 -23.64
N ILE A 23 -20.54 -35.74 -24.03
CA ILE A 23 -20.71 -36.96 -24.85
C ILE A 23 -19.56 -37.95 -24.53
N LEU A 24 -19.91 -39.23 -24.35
CA LEU A 24 -19.01 -40.38 -24.50
C LEU A 24 -19.76 -41.45 -25.33
N PRO A 25 -19.18 -41.97 -26.43
CA PRO A 25 -19.66 -43.20 -27.06
C PRO A 25 -19.07 -44.45 -26.40
N GLN A 26 -19.84 -45.54 -26.36
CA GLN A 26 -19.45 -46.83 -25.78
C GLN A 26 -18.81 -47.79 -26.79
N GLU A 27 -18.17 -48.86 -26.29
CA GLU A 27 -17.67 -49.99 -27.07
C GLU A 27 -18.77 -51.03 -27.39
N ALA A 28 -18.70 -51.64 -28.59
CA ALA A 28 -19.25 -52.94 -29.00
C ALA A 28 -18.84 -53.22 -30.47
N ASP A 29 -18.77 -54.43 -31.04
CA ASP A 29 -18.29 -55.74 -30.57
C ASP A 29 -17.75 -56.51 -31.82
N LYS A 30 -17.22 -57.72 -31.68
CA LYS A 30 -16.51 -58.52 -32.71
C LYS A 30 -17.31 -58.80 -33.99
N SER A 31 -16.62 -58.99 -35.15
CA SER A 31 -16.24 -60.34 -35.64
C SER A 31 -15.73 -60.41 -37.10
N GLU A 32 -14.73 -61.27 -37.30
CA GLU A 32 -14.51 -62.22 -38.41
C GLU A 32 -14.28 -61.85 -39.91
N ASN A 33 -13.11 -62.36 -40.38
CA ASN A 33 -12.87 -63.26 -41.53
C ASN A 33 -12.29 -62.76 -42.88
N GLN A 34 -11.22 -63.47 -43.30
CA GLN A 34 -10.68 -63.73 -44.65
C GLN A 34 -10.42 -62.54 -45.62
N GLY A 35 -9.31 -62.43 -46.35
CA GLY A 35 -8.13 -63.30 -46.49
C GLY A 35 -7.64 -63.36 -47.95
N LYS A 36 -6.41 -62.89 -48.26
CA LYS A 36 -5.75 -63.13 -49.57
C LYS A 36 -4.21 -63.07 -49.50
N ARG A 37 -3.63 -64.09 -50.15
CA ARG A 37 -2.21 -64.37 -50.53
C ARG A 37 -1.45 -63.14 -51.10
N ARG A 38 -0.10 -63.06 -51.15
CA ARG A 38 1.00 -64.05 -50.97
C ARG A 38 2.40 -63.37 -50.80
N GLN A 39 3.32 -64.06 -50.11
CA GLN A 39 4.79 -64.14 -50.34
C GLN A 39 5.71 -62.89 -50.21
N GLY A 40 6.64 -62.95 -49.24
CA GLY A 40 8.07 -63.06 -49.60
C GLY A 40 9.04 -61.97 -49.12
N LEU A 41 9.60 -62.11 -47.91
CA LEU A 41 11.01 -61.83 -47.58
C LEU A 41 11.31 -62.27 -46.13
N SER A 42 12.18 -63.26 -45.98
CA SER A 42 12.60 -63.79 -44.67
C SER A 42 14.00 -63.29 -44.27
N ALA A 43 14.26 -63.30 -42.96
CA ALA A 43 15.53 -62.99 -42.30
C ALA A 43 15.90 -61.50 -42.12
N LEU A 44 15.31 -60.86 -41.09
CA LEU A 44 16.09 -59.90 -40.29
C LEU A 44 16.98 -60.67 -39.31
N THR A 45 18.28 -60.56 -39.50
CA THR A 45 19.31 -61.12 -38.61
C THR A 45 19.21 -60.48 -37.23
N ARG A 46 19.30 -61.28 -36.15
CA ARG A 46 19.38 -60.72 -34.78
C ARG A 46 20.65 -59.87 -34.66
N PRO A 47 20.58 -58.63 -34.13
CA PRO A 47 21.76 -57.81 -33.96
C PRO A 47 22.73 -58.46 -32.98
N THR A 48 24.00 -58.57 -33.36
CA THR A 48 25.08 -59.05 -32.50
C THR A 48 25.37 -58.07 -31.37
N ALA A 49 25.89 -58.58 -30.24
CA ALA A 49 26.16 -57.79 -29.03
C ALA A 49 26.99 -56.52 -29.32
N THR A 50 27.95 -56.62 -30.24
CA THR A 50 28.79 -55.52 -30.72
C THR A 50 27.98 -54.41 -31.39
N PHE A 51 26.95 -54.74 -32.17
CA PHE A 51 26.07 -53.75 -32.82
C PHE A 51 25.16 -53.05 -31.80
N THR A 52 24.65 -53.77 -30.80
CA THR A 52 23.91 -53.13 -29.70
C THR A 52 24.79 -52.22 -28.85
N GLN A 53 26.07 -52.55 -28.65
CA GLN A 53 27.02 -51.70 -27.93
C GLN A 53 27.44 -50.46 -28.74
N THR A 54 27.73 -50.58 -30.03
CA THR A 54 28.06 -49.41 -30.86
C THR A 54 26.85 -48.49 -31.04
N LEU A 55 25.64 -49.04 -31.21
CA LEU A 55 24.41 -48.26 -31.25
C LEU A 55 24.13 -47.54 -29.92
N ALA A 56 24.32 -48.22 -28.78
CA ALA A 56 24.18 -47.59 -27.46
C ALA A 56 25.22 -46.48 -27.24
N HIS A 57 26.46 -46.66 -27.71
CA HIS A 57 27.51 -45.65 -27.63
C HIS A 57 27.21 -44.44 -28.53
N GLU A 58 26.75 -44.64 -29.76
CA GLU A 58 26.40 -43.54 -30.68
C GLU A 58 25.15 -42.78 -30.19
N ILE A 59 24.16 -43.49 -29.61
CA ILE A 59 23.01 -42.87 -28.94
C ILE A 59 23.47 -42.04 -27.74
N ALA A 60 24.33 -42.55 -26.86
CA ALA A 60 24.82 -41.83 -25.67
C ALA A 60 25.65 -40.58 -26.04
N LYS A 61 26.49 -40.68 -27.08
CA LYS A 61 27.27 -39.58 -27.65
C LYS A 61 26.38 -38.50 -28.27
N ASN A 62 25.32 -38.89 -28.97
CA ASN A 62 24.34 -37.94 -29.53
C ASN A 62 23.40 -37.36 -28.46
N LEU A 63 23.08 -38.11 -27.39
CA LEU A 63 22.31 -37.59 -26.24
C LEU A 63 23.09 -36.52 -25.48
N THR A 64 24.40 -36.69 -25.32
CA THR A 64 25.27 -35.69 -24.68
C THR A 64 25.49 -34.46 -25.57
N ALA A 65 25.57 -34.64 -26.89
CA ALA A 65 25.56 -33.51 -27.84
C ALA A 65 24.22 -32.73 -27.82
N PHE A 66 23.07 -33.40 -27.72
CA PHE A 66 21.75 -32.74 -27.61
C PHE A 66 21.52 -32.10 -26.24
N GLY A 67 22.04 -32.70 -25.16
CA GLY A 67 21.92 -32.22 -23.78
C GLY A 67 22.58 -30.86 -23.51
N GLN A 68 23.47 -30.40 -24.40
CA GLN A 68 24.07 -29.06 -24.33
C GLN A 68 23.24 -27.97 -25.02
N MET A 69 22.17 -28.32 -25.76
CA MET A 69 21.35 -27.33 -26.49
C MET A 69 20.02 -26.97 -25.81
N THR A 70 19.60 -27.70 -24.77
CA THR A 70 18.35 -27.42 -24.02
C THR A 70 18.54 -27.11 -22.53
N SER A 71 19.79 -27.06 -22.05
CA SER A 71 20.14 -26.78 -20.65
C SER A 71 20.08 -25.29 -20.26
N ARG A 72 19.02 -24.57 -20.68
CA ARG A 72 18.57 -23.38 -19.93
C ARG A 72 17.90 -23.86 -18.65
N PRO A 73 18.47 -23.62 -17.45
CA PRO A 73 18.05 -24.35 -16.26
C PRO A 73 16.66 -23.94 -15.79
N PHE A 74 15.78 -24.94 -15.61
CA PHE A 74 14.43 -24.80 -15.05
C PHE A 74 14.39 -24.14 -13.66
N LYS A 75 15.54 -24.07 -12.98
CA LYS A 75 15.75 -23.33 -11.71
C LYS A 75 15.27 -21.88 -11.77
N LYS A 76 15.42 -21.20 -12.92
CA LYS A 76 15.07 -19.78 -13.06
C LYS A 76 13.55 -19.51 -12.94
N ALA A 77 12.71 -20.51 -13.16
CA ALA A 77 11.25 -20.39 -13.03
C ALA A 77 10.77 -20.59 -11.58
N SER A 78 11.35 -21.54 -10.84
CA SER A 78 11.07 -21.72 -9.41
C SER A 78 11.66 -20.59 -8.57
N GLU A 79 12.86 -20.11 -8.89
CA GLU A 79 13.47 -18.93 -8.26
C GLU A 79 12.67 -17.66 -8.54
N ARG A 80 12.11 -17.48 -9.75
CA ARG A 80 11.18 -16.37 -10.06
C ARG A 80 9.88 -16.47 -9.25
N LYS A 81 9.22 -17.63 -9.24
CA LYS A 81 7.99 -17.82 -8.44
C LYS A 81 8.22 -17.65 -6.93
N ALA A 82 9.36 -18.12 -6.41
CA ALA A 82 9.75 -17.90 -5.03
C ALA A 82 9.97 -16.40 -4.74
N LYS A 83 10.70 -15.70 -5.62
CA LYS A 83 10.94 -14.26 -5.48
C LYS A 83 9.65 -13.43 -5.61
N GLU A 84 8.75 -13.79 -6.51
CA GLU A 84 7.42 -13.17 -6.69
C GLU A 84 6.48 -13.43 -5.50
N ALA A 85 6.49 -14.63 -4.93
CA ALA A 85 5.73 -14.96 -3.72
C ALA A 85 6.28 -14.21 -2.49
N GLN A 86 7.61 -14.05 -2.41
CA GLN A 86 8.30 -13.32 -1.35
C GLN A 86 8.21 -11.79 -1.51
N ASP A 87 7.80 -11.27 -2.68
CA ASP A 87 7.63 -9.83 -2.96
C ASP A 87 6.22 -9.29 -2.67
N LYS A 88 5.21 -10.15 -2.44
CA LYS A 88 3.86 -9.70 -2.02
C LYS A 88 3.84 -9.30 -0.54
N ALA A 89 4.46 -8.16 -0.26
CA ALA A 89 4.18 -7.39 0.94
C ALA A 89 2.67 -7.08 1.03
N GLU A 90 2.03 -7.46 2.14
CA GLU A 90 0.62 -7.16 2.38
C GLU A 90 0.44 -5.66 2.59
N ASN A 91 -0.48 -5.05 1.83
CA ASN A 91 -0.77 -3.61 1.82
C ASN A 91 0.53 -2.76 1.83
N PRO A 92 1.31 -2.75 0.73
CA PRO A 92 2.60 -2.08 0.67
C PRO A 92 2.42 -0.55 0.68
N VAL A 93 3.25 0.12 1.46
CA VAL A 93 3.27 1.58 1.60
C VAL A 93 4.71 2.07 1.46
N TYR A 94 5.02 2.78 0.38
CA TYR A 94 6.32 3.43 0.22
C TYR A 94 6.43 4.62 1.16
N VAL A 95 7.57 4.75 1.83
CA VAL A 95 7.84 5.81 2.81
C VAL A 95 8.79 6.85 2.21
N ASP A 96 8.38 8.10 2.27
CA ASP A 96 9.17 9.29 1.92
C ASP A 96 10.11 9.71 3.06
N THR A 97 11.27 10.26 2.71
CA THR A 97 12.22 10.97 3.58
C THR A 97 11.52 11.91 4.56
N SER A 98 10.53 12.71 4.12
CA SER A 98 9.84 13.68 4.98
C SER A 98 9.19 13.05 6.22
N VAL A 99 8.68 11.83 6.09
CA VAL A 99 8.00 11.05 7.14
C VAL A 99 8.98 10.58 8.21
N LEU A 100 10.15 10.13 7.78
CA LEU A 100 11.20 9.65 8.67
C LEU A 100 11.75 10.82 9.50
N ILE A 101 12.01 11.96 8.85
CA ILE A 101 12.50 13.18 9.49
C ILE A 101 11.49 13.76 10.48
N ASP A 102 10.20 13.83 10.11
CA ASP A 102 9.11 14.26 11.00
C ASP A 102 8.95 13.32 12.19
N GLY A 103 8.91 12.00 11.94
CA GLY A 103 8.92 10.97 12.97
C GLY A 103 7.59 10.74 13.71
N ARG A 104 6.52 11.52 13.47
CA ARG A 104 5.18 11.25 14.04
C ARG A 104 4.60 9.91 13.57
N ILE A 105 5.16 9.31 12.53
CA ILE A 105 4.81 7.95 12.11
C ILE A 105 4.99 6.91 13.24
N LEU A 106 5.93 7.09 14.17
CA LEU A 106 6.11 6.15 15.30
C LEU A 106 4.90 6.12 16.25
N PRO A 107 4.44 7.23 16.86
CA PRO A 107 3.24 7.21 17.67
C PRO A 107 1.97 6.82 16.87
N ILE A 108 1.89 7.13 15.56
CA ILE A 108 0.78 6.70 14.68
C ILE A 108 0.78 5.16 14.46
N ILE A 109 1.96 4.54 14.37
CA ILE A 109 2.08 3.06 14.36
C ILE A 109 1.67 2.50 15.72
N ASN A 110 2.22 3.05 16.80
CA ASN A 110 2.02 2.54 18.17
C ASN A 110 0.58 2.69 18.67
N SER A 111 -0.20 3.64 18.15
CA SER A 111 -1.62 3.81 18.48
C SER A 111 -2.56 2.81 17.79
N GLY A 112 -2.05 1.97 16.88
CA GLY A 112 -2.84 0.98 16.15
C GLY A 112 -3.55 1.51 14.90
N PHE A 113 -3.50 2.81 14.61
CA PHE A 113 -4.16 3.42 13.44
C PHE A 113 -3.49 3.06 12.09
N PHE A 114 -2.26 2.56 12.10
CA PHE A 114 -1.54 2.14 10.90
C PHE A 114 -1.44 0.62 10.78
N ALA A 115 -1.61 0.09 9.57
CA ALA A 115 -1.44 -1.33 9.26
C ALA A 115 -0.92 -1.54 7.83
N GLY A 116 -0.11 -2.58 7.62
CA GLY A 116 0.50 -2.94 6.34
C GLY A 116 2.03 -3.00 6.38
N THR A 117 2.64 -3.04 5.20
CA THR A 117 4.10 -3.15 5.09
C THR A 117 4.71 -1.82 4.64
N LEU A 118 5.49 -1.19 5.53
CA LEU A 118 6.30 -0.03 5.23
C LEU A 118 7.50 -0.45 4.37
N ILE A 119 7.58 0.09 3.17
CA ILE A 119 8.64 -0.12 2.20
C ILE A 119 9.52 1.14 2.20
N ILE A 120 10.78 1.00 2.63
CA ILE A 120 11.75 2.10 2.65
C ILE A 120 12.84 1.77 1.62
N PRO A 121 12.87 2.45 0.46
CA PRO A 121 13.93 2.29 -0.52
C PRO A 121 15.30 2.72 0.02
N GLU A 122 16.37 2.10 -0.47
CA GLU A 122 17.75 2.46 -0.11
C GLU A 122 18.09 3.92 -0.47
N PHE A 123 17.54 4.46 -1.56
CA PHE A 123 17.75 5.87 -1.93
C PHE A 123 17.12 6.86 -0.93
N ILE A 124 16.02 6.48 -0.26
CA ILE A 124 15.42 7.27 0.83
C ILE A 124 16.32 7.25 2.06
N LEU A 125 16.91 6.09 2.39
CA LEU A 125 17.90 6.03 3.48
C LEU A 125 19.16 6.86 3.17
N ALA A 126 19.63 6.84 1.93
CA ALA A 126 20.76 7.65 1.49
C ALA A 126 20.47 9.15 1.60
N GLU A 127 19.25 9.60 1.30
CA GLU A 127 18.84 10.99 1.48
C GLU A 127 18.75 11.39 2.96
N VAL A 128 18.15 10.55 3.81
CA VAL A 128 18.12 10.77 5.27
C VAL A 128 19.54 10.83 5.84
N GLN A 129 20.45 9.98 5.38
CA GLN A 129 21.86 10.01 5.75
C GLN A 129 22.54 11.31 5.27
N HIS A 130 22.34 11.72 4.03
CA HIS A 130 22.89 12.99 3.51
C HIS A 130 22.40 14.21 4.32
N ILE A 131 21.15 14.18 4.81
CA ILE A 131 20.63 15.18 5.75
C ILE A 131 21.31 15.07 7.13
N ALA A 132 21.60 13.85 7.61
CA ALA A 132 22.30 13.59 8.87
C ALA A 132 23.78 14.00 8.86
N ASP A 133 24.41 14.04 7.69
CA ASP A 133 25.79 14.47 7.47
C ASP A 133 25.90 15.96 7.08
N SER A 134 24.77 16.69 7.06
CA SER A 134 24.74 18.12 6.71
C SER A 134 25.60 18.98 7.65
N PRO A 135 26.30 20.03 7.14
CA PRO A 135 27.02 20.97 8.00
C PRO A 135 26.06 21.80 8.87
N ASP A 136 24.83 22.04 8.40
CA ASP A 136 23.80 22.71 9.20
C ASP A 136 23.36 21.85 10.40
N ILE A 137 23.37 22.45 11.59
CA ILE A 137 23.12 21.77 12.86
C ILE A 137 21.66 21.27 12.92
N ILE A 138 20.72 22.04 12.40
CA ILE A 138 19.28 21.72 12.47
C ILE A 138 18.95 20.56 11.53
N ARG A 139 19.42 20.61 10.28
CA ARG A 139 19.32 19.52 9.31
C ARG A 139 20.01 18.25 9.81
N ARG A 140 21.24 18.34 10.31
CA ARG A 140 21.96 17.21 10.91
C ARG A 140 21.19 16.54 12.05
N THR A 141 20.65 17.34 12.97
CA THR A 141 19.84 16.84 14.09
C THR A 141 18.56 16.14 13.61
N LYS A 142 17.88 16.73 12.63
CA LYS A 142 16.71 16.15 11.96
C LYS A 142 17.03 14.83 11.23
N GLY A 143 18.15 14.78 10.50
CA GLY A 143 18.61 13.57 9.79
C GLY A 143 18.92 12.42 10.74
N ARG A 144 19.67 12.67 11.81
CA ARG A 144 19.96 11.68 12.86
C ARG A 144 18.69 11.14 13.51
N ARG A 145 17.73 12.02 13.85
CA ARG A 145 16.39 11.61 14.31
C ARG A 145 15.67 10.74 13.28
N GLY A 146 15.80 11.01 11.98
CA GLY A 146 15.25 10.19 10.91
C GLY A 146 15.82 8.77 10.88
N LEU A 147 17.13 8.61 11.04
CA LEU A 147 17.79 7.30 11.15
C LEU A 147 17.33 6.54 12.41
N ASP A 148 17.17 7.24 13.54
CA ASP A 148 16.59 6.66 14.76
C ASP A 148 15.14 6.21 14.56
N VAL A 149 14.36 6.96 13.80
CA VAL A 149 12.97 6.59 13.43
C VAL A 149 12.97 5.31 12.60
N VAL A 150 13.84 5.17 11.59
CA VAL A 150 13.98 3.91 10.82
C VAL A 150 14.29 2.73 11.74
N ASN A 151 15.25 2.88 12.65
CA ASN A 151 15.64 1.82 13.58
C ASN A 151 14.50 1.43 14.54
N LYS A 152 13.74 2.42 15.04
CA LYS A 152 12.54 2.19 15.86
C LYS A 152 11.43 1.51 15.05
N ILE A 153 11.14 1.92 13.81
CA ILE A 153 10.14 1.27 12.94
C ILE A 153 10.52 -0.21 12.68
N LYS A 154 11.81 -0.50 12.48
CA LYS A 154 12.31 -1.88 12.27
C LYS A 154 12.23 -2.78 13.52
N SER A 155 12.27 -2.19 14.72
CA SER A 155 12.36 -2.93 15.99
C SER A 155 11.08 -2.84 16.84
N GLN A 156 10.09 -2.07 16.42
CA GLN A 156 8.82 -1.93 17.13
C GLN A 156 8.10 -3.28 17.25
N LYS A 157 7.51 -3.51 18.44
CA LYS A 157 6.65 -4.66 18.73
C LYS A 157 5.25 -4.25 19.21
N ALA A 158 4.98 -2.94 19.24
CA ALA A 158 3.74 -2.39 19.77
C ALA A 158 2.54 -2.65 18.84
N ASN A 159 2.78 -2.69 17.53
CA ASN A 159 1.76 -2.95 16.53
C ASN A 159 2.19 -4.10 15.59
N PRO A 160 1.70 -5.33 15.80
CA PRO A 160 2.06 -6.49 14.99
C PRO A 160 1.49 -6.46 13.56
N LEU A 161 0.56 -5.53 13.26
CA LEU A 161 0.01 -5.33 11.92
C LEU A 161 0.96 -4.52 11.00
N VAL A 162 2.08 -4.03 11.53
CA VAL A 162 3.04 -3.21 10.81
C VAL A 162 4.37 -3.94 10.62
N LYS A 163 4.71 -4.22 9.37
CA LYS A 163 5.98 -4.81 8.95
C LYS A 163 6.85 -3.73 8.30
N CYS A 164 8.17 -3.83 8.44
CA CYS A 164 9.13 -2.93 7.78
C CYS A 164 10.03 -3.72 6.82
N ARG A 165 10.18 -3.26 5.58
CA ARG A 165 11.13 -3.83 4.60
C ARG A 165 11.99 -2.71 4.02
N LEU A 166 13.31 -2.89 4.09
CA LEU A 166 14.25 -2.12 3.29
C LEU A 166 14.35 -2.79 1.91
N VAL A 167 14.41 -2.00 0.84
CA VAL A 167 14.48 -2.51 -0.54
C VAL A 167 15.50 -1.74 -1.38
N SER A 168 16.27 -2.47 -2.18
CA SER A 168 17.17 -1.93 -3.21
C SER A 168 16.46 -1.62 -4.54
N GLU A 169 15.13 -1.52 -4.55
CA GLU A 169 14.39 -1.14 -5.76
C GLU A 169 14.54 0.37 -6.00
N ASP A 170 15.10 0.69 -7.17
CA ASP A 170 15.28 2.05 -7.67
C ASP A 170 14.77 2.15 -9.12
N ASN A 171 14.52 3.38 -9.60
CA ASN A 171 14.31 3.68 -11.00
C ASN A 171 15.43 4.62 -11.51
N PRO A 172 16.53 4.08 -12.09
CA PRO A 172 17.69 4.88 -12.45
C PRO A 172 17.46 5.87 -13.61
N GLU A 173 16.40 5.70 -14.40
CA GLU A 173 16.04 6.61 -15.50
C GLU A 173 15.45 7.94 -14.98
N VAL A 174 14.91 7.95 -13.76
CA VAL A 174 14.30 9.13 -13.14
C VAL A 174 15.31 9.75 -12.18
N ARG A 175 15.67 11.01 -12.35
CA ARG A 175 16.69 11.67 -11.50
C ARG A 175 16.16 12.09 -10.13
N GLU A 176 14.93 12.59 -10.07
CA GLU A 176 14.36 13.19 -8.86
C GLU A 176 13.76 12.13 -7.93
N VAL A 177 14.09 12.20 -6.64
CA VAL A 177 13.71 11.23 -5.60
C VAL A 177 12.18 11.08 -5.52
N ASP A 178 11.46 12.20 -5.51
CA ASP A 178 10.00 12.26 -5.52
C ASP A 178 9.39 11.49 -6.71
N HIS A 179 9.87 11.78 -7.91
CA HIS A 179 9.41 11.13 -9.13
C HIS A 179 9.75 9.62 -9.14
N LYS A 180 10.94 9.22 -8.63
CA LYS A 180 11.27 7.80 -8.42
C LYS A 180 10.26 7.13 -7.50
N LEU A 181 9.98 7.73 -6.35
CA LEU A 181 9.12 7.17 -5.31
C LEU A 181 7.66 7.02 -5.80
N VAL A 182 7.12 8.03 -6.49
CA VAL A 182 5.79 7.96 -7.12
C VAL A 182 5.75 6.88 -8.21
N ALA A 183 6.78 6.79 -9.07
CA ALA A 183 6.85 5.76 -10.11
C ALA A 183 6.88 4.35 -9.53
N LEU A 184 7.66 4.11 -8.45
CA LEU A 184 7.71 2.81 -7.77
C LEU A 184 6.38 2.47 -7.10
N ALA A 185 5.76 3.42 -6.38
CA ALA A 185 4.46 3.22 -5.75
C ALA A 185 3.38 2.86 -6.80
N LYS A 186 3.37 3.57 -7.94
CA LYS A 186 2.47 3.31 -9.08
C LYS A 186 2.72 1.92 -9.69
N LYS A 187 3.96 1.58 -10.00
CA LYS A 187 4.39 0.29 -10.57
C LYS A 187 3.97 -0.90 -9.70
N ARG A 188 4.12 -0.78 -8.38
CA ARG A 188 3.76 -1.84 -7.40
C ARG A 188 2.30 -1.79 -6.94
N LYS A 189 1.48 -0.84 -7.42
CA LYS A 189 0.10 -0.57 -6.94
C LYS A 189 0.04 -0.34 -5.43
N ALA A 190 1.11 0.24 -4.88
CA ALA A 190 1.30 0.53 -3.48
C ALA A 190 0.74 1.92 -3.12
N LYS A 191 0.62 2.19 -1.81
CA LYS A 191 0.34 3.53 -1.30
C LYS A 191 1.65 4.31 -1.14
N LEU A 192 1.58 5.63 -1.16
CA LEU A 192 2.67 6.53 -0.76
C LEU A 192 2.34 7.14 0.61
N LEU A 193 3.28 7.10 1.56
CA LEU A 193 3.22 7.80 2.83
C LEU A 193 4.17 8.99 2.79
N THR A 194 3.65 10.20 2.99
CA THR A 194 4.41 11.46 2.96
C THR A 194 3.89 12.47 3.99
N VAL A 195 4.71 13.46 4.35
CA VAL A 195 4.31 14.70 5.05
C VAL A 195 4.24 15.89 4.08
N ASP A 196 4.88 15.78 2.91
CA ASP A 196 4.99 16.85 1.92
C ASP A 196 3.69 16.99 1.10
N PHE A 197 3.17 18.21 1.05
CA PHE A 197 1.93 18.54 0.35
C PHE A 197 2.08 18.44 -1.18
N ASN A 198 3.20 18.90 -1.75
CA ASN A 198 3.43 18.92 -3.19
C ASN A 198 3.59 17.49 -3.72
N LEU A 199 4.39 16.66 -3.04
CA LEU A 199 4.55 15.24 -3.35
C LEU A 199 3.21 14.50 -3.21
N ALA A 200 2.40 14.81 -2.19
CA ALA A 200 1.06 14.25 -2.05
C ALA A 200 0.14 14.61 -3.23
N GLN A 201 0.14 15.86 -3.71
CA GLN A 201 -0.67 16.25 -4.87
C GLN A 201 -0.16 15.63 -6.18
N LEU A 202 1.17 15.60 -6.39
CA LEU A 202 1.80 14.95 -7.55
C LEU A 202 1.43 13.46 -7.62
N ALA A 203 1.54 12.75 -6.50
CA ALA A 203 1.21 11.33 -6.41
C ALA A 203 -0.27 11.07 -6.72
N ARG A 204 -1.19 11.89 -6.17
CA ARG A 204 -2.63 11.82 -6.47
C ARG A 204 -2.92 12.05 -7.95
N ALA A 205 -2.33 13.08 -8.55
CA ALA A 205 -2.48 13.38 -9.97
C ALA A 205 -2.01 12.22 -10.87
N GLN A 206 -1.01 11.47 -10.43
CA GLN A 206 -0.55 10.26 -11.12
C GLN A 206 -1.35 8.98 -10.80
N GLY A 207 -2.40 9.05 -9.96
CA GLY A 207 -3.27 7.93 -9.59
C GLY A 207 -2.74 7.05 -8.44
N VAL A 208 -1.74 7.52 -7.69
CA VAL A 208 -1.21 6.82 -6.51
C VAL A 208 -2.05 7.18 -5.28
N LYS A 209 -2.42 6.17 -4.47
CA LYS A 209 -3.11 6.40 -3.20
C LYS A 209 -2.14 6.96 -2.17
N VAL A 210 -2.44 8.12 -1.59
CA VAL A 210 -1.59 8.81 -0.62
C VAL A 210 -2.15 8.66 0.79
N LEU A 211 -1.26 8.34 1.74
CA LEU A 211 -1.43 8.50 3.17
C LEU A 211 -0.62 9.74 3.57
N SER A 212 -1.30 10.84 3.89
CA SER A 212 -0.63 12.09 4.28
C SER A 212 -0.73 12.26 5.80
N ILE A 213 0.41 12.38 6.47
CA ILE A 213 0.44 12.69 7.91
C ILE A 213 -0.03 14.13 8.17
N HIS A 214 0.16 15.04 7.19
CA HIS A 214 -0.42 16.37 7.25
C HIS A 214 -1.95 16.30 7.26
N ASP A 215 -2.54 15.56 6.32
CA ASP A 215 -4.00 15.46 6.19
C ASP A 215 -4.62 14.76 7.40
N LEU A 216 -3.95 13.72 7.94
CA LEU A 216 -4.34 13.08 9.19
C LEU A 216 -4.35 14.06 10.36
N ALA A 217 -3.32 14.92 10.47
CA ALA A 217 -3.27 15.94 11.52
C ALA A 217 -4.36 17.01 11.36
N GLN A 218 -4.75 17.38 10.13
CA GLN A 218 -5.89 18.28 9.90
C GLN A 218 -7.22 17.60 10.25
N ALA A 219 -7.40 16.32 9.91
CA ALA A 219 -8.61 15.54 10.21
C ALA A 219 -8.79 15.22 11.69
N MET A 220 -7.76 15.41 12.51
CA MET A 220 -7.79 15.22 13.97
C MET A 220 -8.05 16.51 14.75
N LYS A 221 -8.21 17.66 14.07
CA LYS A 221 -8.56 18.93 14.72
C LYS A 221 -9.99 18.93 15.25
N ALA A 222 -10.23 19.76 16.26
CA ALA A 222 -11.55 19.91 16.88
C ALA A 222 -12.64 20.28 15.84
N ALA A 223 -13.71 19.51 15.82
CA ALA A 223 -14.84 19.66 14.90
C ALA A 223 -16.07 20.28 15.60
N LEU A 224 -15.88 21.42 16.28
CA LEU A 224 -16.94 22.12 17.00
C LEU A 224 -17.95 22.77 16.04
N VAL A 225 -19.21 22.89 16.46
CA VAL A 225 -20.29 23.53 15.67
C VAL A 225 -20.92 24.75 16.37
N PRO A 226 -21.51 25.71 15.64
CA PRO A 226 -22.26 26.80 16.25
C PRO A 226 -23.41 26.29 17.13
N GLY A 227 -23.55 26.86 18.32
CA GLY A 227 -24.48 26.41 19.36
C GLY A 227 -23.90 25.40 20.35
N GLU A 228 -22.73 24.83 20.07
CA GLU A 228 -22.03 23.92 21.00
C GLU A 228 -21.45 24.70 22.19
N GLU A 229 -21.59 24.13 23.39
CA GLU A 229 -21.02 24.69 24.62
C GLU A 229 -19.69 24.03 24.95
N MET A 230 -18.72 24.83 25.37
CA MET A 230 -17.40 24.36 25.74
C MET A 230 -16.85 25.11 26.95
N THR A 231 -16.00 24.44 27.72
CA THR A 231 -15.23 25.05 28.80
C THR A 231 -13.87 25.47 28.27
N ILE A 232 -13.48 26.73 28.46
CA ILE A 232 -12.21 27.26 27.95
C ILE A 232 -11.53 28.20 28.93
N ARG A 233 -10.19 28.12 29.01
CA ARG A 233 -9.38 29.08 29.75
C ARG A 233 -9.03 30.27 28.85
N ILE A 234 -9.36 31.46 29.31
CA ILE A 234 -8.98 32.71 28.64
C ILE A 234 -7.50 32.98 28.96
N SER A 235 -6.65 32.89 27.95
CA SER A 235 -5.19 32.97 28.10
C SER A 235 -4.65 34.38 27.85
N HIS A 236 -5.24 35.12 26.91
CA HIS A 236 -4.79 36.46 26.52
C HIS A 236 -5.97 37.39 26.25
N GLU A 237 -5.72 38.70 26.27
CA GLU A 237 -6.65 39.68 25.70
C GLU A 237 -6.78 39.47 24.17
N GLY A 238 -7.98 39.67 23.65
CA GLY A 238 -8.26 39.63 22.22
C GLY A 238 -7.91 40.93 21.50
N LYS A 239 -8.06 40.91 20.18
CA LYS A 239 -7.76 42.07 19.34
C LYS A 239 -8.79 43.19 19.53
N GLU A 240 -10.07 42.84 19.69
CA GLU A 240 -11.14 43.79 19.97
C GLU A 240 -11.32 44.03 21.47
N ARG A 241 -11.84 45.20 21.83
CA ARG A 241 -11.82 45.73 23.21
C ARG A 241 -12.42 44.84 24.30
N GLU A 242 -13.39 43.99 23.97
CA GLU A 242 -14.10 43.12 24.91
C GLU A 242 -13.70 41.63 24.80
N GLN A 243 -12.83 41.29 23.85
CA GLN A 243 -12.50 39.90 23.55
C GLN A 243 -11.43 39.34 24.48
N GLY A 244 -11.57 38.05 24.81
CA GLY A 244 -10.50 37.20 25.31
C GLY A 244 -10.17 36.11 24.29
N VAL A 245 -8.98 35.51 24.42
CA VAL A 245 -8.51 34.42 23.56
C VAL A 245 -8.11 33.24 24.40
N GLY A 246 -8.69 32.08 24.11
CA GLY A 246 -8.27 30.77 24.61
C GLY A 246 -7.77 29.87 23.48
N TYR A 247 -7.26 28.71 23.85
CA TYR A 247 -6.83 27.66 22.92
C TYR A 247 -7.41 26.32 23.34
N LEU A 248 -7.77 25.50 22.36
CA LEU A 248 -8.08 24.09 22.54
C LEU A 248 -6.80 23.27 22.78
N ASP A 249 -6.95 22.01 23.20
CA ASP A 249 -5.83 21.09 23.42
C ASP A 249 -5.00 20.82 22.15
N ASP A 250 -5.61 20.94 20.97
CA ASP A 250 -4.95 20.83 19.66
C ASP A 250 -4.26 22.15 19.20
N GLY A 251 -4.31 23.19 20.03
CA GLY A 251 -3.78 24.53 19.75
C GLY A 251 -4.71 25.42 18.92
N THR A 252 -5.91 24.97 18.55
CA THR A 252 -6.85 25.80 17.77
C THR A 252 -7.33 26.98 18.61
N MET A 253 -7.28 28.17 18.01
CA MET A 253 -7.61 29.43 18.68
C MET A 253 -9.12 29.63 18.76
N VAL A 254 -9.59 30.07 19.93
CA VAL A 254 -10.99 30.42 20.20
C VAL A 254 -11.02 31.84 20.76
N VAL A 255 -11.74 32.74 20.08
CA VAL A 255 -11.99 34.11 20.51
C VAL A 255 -13.34 34.14 21.21
N VAL A 256 -13.38 34.65 22.44
CA VAL A 256 -14.61 34.70 23.25
C VAL A 256 -14.99 36.13 23.57
N ASP A 257 -16.15 36.57 23.09
CA ASP A 257 -16.68 37.91 23.32
C ASP A 257 -17.07 38.12 24.80
N ASN A 258 -16.84 39.34 25.30
CA ASN A 258 -17.07 39.78 26.68
C ASN A 258 -16.28 39.01 27.76
N THR A 259 -15.04 38.62 27.45
CA THR A 259 -14.18 37.86 28.38
C THR A 259 -12.81 38.46 28.65
N ARG A 260 -12.51 39.67 28.14
CA ARG A 260 -11.22 40.33 28.38
C ARG A 260 -10.87 40.47 29.87
N THR A 261 -11.84 40.84 30.70
CA THR A 261 -11.66 40.97 32.16
C THR A 261 -11.50 39.62 32.88
N LEU A 262 -11.71 38.50 32.17
CA LEU A 262 -11.63 37.13 32.68
C LEU A 262 -10.36 36.41 32.24
N VAL A 263 -9.35 37.13 31.71
CA VAL A 263 -8.01 36.56 31.44
C VAL A 263 -7.46 35.84 32.67
N GLY A 264 -6.81 34.70 32.44
CA GLY A 264 -6.34 33.77 33.46
C GLY A 264 -7.38 32.77 33.95
N HIS A 265 -8.69 33.06 33.80
CA HIS A 265 -9.80 32.26 34.32
C HIS A 265 -10.37 31.30 33.28
N THR A 266 -11.12 30.31 33.77
CA THR A 266 -11.85 29.33 32.95
C THR A 266 -13.33 29.70 32.92
N VAL A 267 -13.91 29.75 31.72
CA VAL A 267 -15.31 30.13 31.47
C VAL A 267 -16.04 29.05 30.68
N ILE A 268 -17.37 29.03 30.75
CA ILE A 268 -18.22 28.30 29.83
C ILE A 268 -18.62 29.26 28.71
N ALA A 269 -18.38 28.86 27.47
CA ALA A 269 -18.64 29.66 26.28
C ALA A 269 -19.42 28.85 25.24
N THR A 270 -20.30 29.52 24.49
CA THR A 270 -21.06 28.90 23.40
C THR A 270 -20.48 29.35 22.06
N ILE A 271 -20.12 28.42 21.19
CA ILE A 271 -19.63 28.71 19.84
C ILE A 271 -20.69 29.46 19.04
N THR A 272 -20.34 30.63 18.50
CA THR A 272 -21.22 31.47 17.68
C THR A 272 -20.92 31.32 16.20
N LYS A 273 -19.63 31.19 15.82
CA LYS A 273 -19.20 31.17 14.42
C LYS A 273 -17.86 30.45 14.27
N ILE A 274 -17.67 29.80 13.13
CA ILE A 274 -16.40 29.25 12.69
C ILE A 274 -15.85 30.14 11.56
N HIS A 275 -14.56 30.43 11.58
CA HIS A 275 -13.89 31.15 10.50
C HIS A 275 -12.64 30.39 10.04
N GLN A 276 -12.56 30.10 8.74
CA GLN A 276 -11.39 29.48 8.15
C GLN A 276 -10.39 30.56 7.75
N THR A 277 -9.17 30.48 8.27
CA THR A 277 -8.04 31.34 7.88
C THR A 277 -6.96 30.50 7.17
N PRO A 278 -6.00 31.13 6.47
CA PRO A 278 -4.84 30.42 5.91
C PRO A 278 -3.97 29.72 6.96
N ALA A 279 -3.96 30.20 8.21
CA ALA A 279 -3.20 29.61 9.32
C ALA A 279 -3.94 28.43 9.99
N GLY A 280 -5.25 28.30 9.80
CA GLY A 280 -6.07 27.29 10.45
C GLY A 280 -7.51 27.75 10.70
N GLN A 281 -8.26 26.97 11.45
CA GLN A 281 -9.58 27.35 11.92
C GLN A 281 -9.48 28.30 13.11
N LEU A 282 -10.43 29.22 13.18
CA LEU A 282 -10.62 30.16 14.27
C LEU A 282 -12.08 30.07 14.71
N PHE A 283 -12.30 29.66 15.95
CA PHE A 283 -13.63 29.66 16.55
C PHE A 283 -13.93 31.01 17.19
N PHE A 284 -15.15 31.48 17.04
CA PHE A 284 -15.71 32.58 17.79
C PHE A 284 -16.79 32.03 18.71
N ALA A 285 -16.82 32.52 19.94
CA ALA A 285 -17.74 32.13 20.97
C ALA A 285 -18.19 33.36 21.77
N ARG A 286 -19.26 33.20 22.54
CA ARG A 286 -19.68 34.19 23.54
C ARG A 286 -19.64 33.57 24.93
N LEU A 287 -19.40 34.40 25.94
CA LEU A 287 -19.70 34.03 27.32
C LEU A 287 -21.19 33.63 27.43
N LYS A 288 -21.45 32.55 28.18
CA LYS A 288 -22.79 32.05 28.48
C LYS A 288 -23.43 32.82 29.65
#